data_AF-A0A927SZJ7-F1
#
_entry.id   AF-A0A927SZJ7-F1
#
_cell.length_a   1.000
_cell.length_b   1.000
_cell.length_c   1.000
_cell.angle_alpha   90.00
_cell.angle_beta   90.00
_cell.angle_gamma   90.00
#
_symmetry.space_group_name_H-M   'P 1'
#
loop_
_entity.id
_entity.type
_entity.pdbx_description
1 polymer ?
#
loop_
_entity_poly.entity_id
_entity_poly.type
_entity_poly.pdbx_seq_one_letter_code
_entity_poly.pdbx_strand_id
1 'polypeptide(L)' 'MFMLKQIAWNTFKNTGDINTYLELKQVKDLEQIIKAEKYENSKNEGNSNYRK' A
#
# COMPACT_ATOMS: atom_id res chain seq x y z
N MET A 1 -3.62 -7.06 1.71
CA MET A 1 -3.93 -6.06 2.75
C MET A 1 -5.06 -6.44 3.73
N PHE A 2 -6.09 -7.24 3.38
CA PHE A 2 -7.24 -7.49 4.29
C PHE A 2 -6.88 -8.15 5.64
N MET A 3 -5.91 -9.07 5.65
CA MET A 3 -5.45 -9.76 6.88
C MET A 3 -4.71 -8.82 7.85
N LEU A 4 -3.84 -7.93 7.36
CA LEU A 4 -3.12 -6.96 8.20
C LEU A 4 -4.10 -6.03 8.94
N LYS A 5 -5.16 -5.61 8.25
CA LYS A 5 -6.22 -4.79 8.85
C LYS A 5 -7.00 -5.54 9.94
N GLN A 6 -7.25 -6.84 9.75
CA GLN A 6 -7.91 -7.67 10.77
C GLN A 6 -7.02 -7.90 12.00
N ILE A 7 -5.72 -8.13 11.80
CA ILE A 7 -4.76 -8.31 12.90
C ILE A 7 -4.71 -7.03 13.75
N ALA A 8 -4.49 -5.87 13.11
CA ALA A 8 -4.43 -4.60 13.82
C ALA A 8 -5.78 -4.23 14.48
N TRP A 9 -6.92 -4.55 13.87
CA TRP A 9 -8.23 -4.35 14.50
C TRP A 9 -8.45 -5.24 15.72
N ASN A 10 -8.03 -6.51 15.65
CA ASN A 10 -8.14 -7.44 16.79
C ASN A 10 -7.21 -7.03 17.94
N THR A 11 -5.98 -6.61 17.62
CA THR A 11 -5.05 -6.06 18.63
C THR A 11 -5.64 -4.83 19.30
N PHE A 12 -6.13 -3.85 18.53
CA PHE A 12 -6.78 -2.66 19.08
C PHE A 12 -7.97 -3.00 19.98
N LYS A 13 -8.84 -3.94 19.58
CA LYS A 13 -9.96 -4.37 20.43
C LYS A 13 -9.52 -5.04 21.73
N ASN A 14 -8.38 -5.72 21.73
CA ASN A 14 -7.86 -6.41 22.91
C ASN A 14 -7.09 -5.48 23.86
N THR A 15 -6.35 -4.50 23.34
CA THR A 15 -5.42 -3.67 24.13
C THR A 15 -5.82 -2.20 24.23
N GLY A 16 -6.70 -1.71 23.36
CA GLY A 16 -7.03 -0.29 23.23
C GLY A 16 -5.88 0.57 22.69
N ASP A 17 -4.82 -0.04 22.14
CA ASP A 17 -3.60 0.68 21.76
C ASP A 17 -3.80 1.51 20.47
N ILE A 18 -3.79 2.83 20.63
CA ILE A 18 -3.93 3.79 19.53
C ILE A 18 -2.75 3.72 18.54
N ASN A 19 -1.57 3.25 18.98
CA ASN A 19 -0.40 3.10 18.13
C ASN A 19 -0.67 2.10 17.00
N THR A 20 -1.47 1.07 17.28
CA THR A 20 -1.88 0.09 16.27
C THR A 20 -2.66 0.73 15.12
N TYR A 21 -3.45 1.77 15.37
CA TYR A 21 -4.13 2.52 14.30
C TYR A 21 -3.15 3.35 13.47
N LEU A 22 -2.17 3.99 14.13
CA LEU A 22 -1.15 4.81 13.47
C LEU A 22 -0.26 3.95 12.55
N GLU A 23 0.16 2.77 13.01
CA GLU A 23 0.91 1.79 12.22
C GLU A 23 0.10 1.32 10.99
N LEU A 24 -1.19 1.02 11.18
CA LEU A 24 -2.10 0.63 10.09
C LEU A 24 -2.20 1.72 9.01
N LYS A 25 -2.27 2.99 9.44
CA LYS A 25 -2.34 4.14 8.53
C LYS A 25 -1.05 4.28 7.71
N GLN A 26 0.11 4.20 8.37
CA GLN A 26 1.42 4.31 7.70
C GLN A 26 1.63 3.20 6.67
N VAL A 27 1.31 1.95 7.02
CA VAL A 27 1.40 0.81 6.08
C VAL A 27 0.50 1.02 4.86
N LYS A 28 -0.72 1.55 5.08
CA LYS A 28 -1.66 1.83 3.99
C LYS A 28 -1.17 2.94 3.05
N ASP A 29 -0.50 3.96 3.58
CA ASP A 29 0.09 5.03 2.78
C ASP A 29 1.29 4.51 1.96
N LEU A 30 2.15 3.68 2.56
CA LEU A 30 3.26 3.02 1.85
C LEU A 30 2.77 2.10 0.73
N GLU A 31 1.70 1.32 0.95
CA GLU A 31 1.12 0.48 -0.11
C GLU A 31 0.59 1.31 -1.28
N GLN A 32 0.04 2.49 -1.03
CA GLN A 32 -0.39 3.40 -2.10
C GLN A 32 0.79 3.95 -2.90
N ILE A 33 1.88 4.32 -2.22
CA ILE A 33 3.11 4.79 -2.86
C ILE A 33 3.69 3.69 -3.75
N ILE A 34 3.89 2.49 -3.22
CA ILE A 34 4.42 1.33 -3.97
C ILE A 34 3.53 0.99 -5.17
N LYS A 35 2.20 1.09 -5.01
CA LYS A 35 1.25 0.85 -6.10
C LYS A 35 1.33 1.94 -7.18
N ALA A 36 1.52 3.20 -6.79
CA ALA A 36 1.70 4.32 -7.71
C ALA A 36 3.01 4.18 -8.50
N GLU A 37 4.13 3.87 -7.84
CA GLU A 37 5.44 3.64 -8.47
C GLU A 37 5.39 2.48 -9.48
N LYS A 38 4.71 1.38 -9.16
CA LYS A 38 4.49 0.27 -10.09
C LYS A 38 3.73 0.69 -11.36
N TYR A 39 2.77 1.60 -11.24
CA TYR A 39 1.98 2.09 -12.37
C TYR A 39 2.74 3.10 -13.24
N GLU A 40 3.65 3.89 -12.65
CA GLU A 40 4.51 4.81 -13.41
C GLU A 40 5.59 4.07 -14.22
N ASN A 41 6.20 3.02 -13.66
CA ASN A 41 7.22 2.26 -14.38
C ASN A 41 6.64 1.53 -15.62
N SER A 42 5.40 1.05 -15.54
CA SER A 42 4.74 0.32 -16.64
C SER A 42 4.31 1.21 -17.83
N LYS A 43 4.30 2.54 -17.67
CA LYS A 43 3.94 3.49 -18.75
C LYS A 43 5.10 3.82 -19.69
N ASN A 44 6.34 3.62 -19.23
CA ASN A 44 7.54 3.99 -19.98
C ASN A 44 8.04 2.88 -20.92
N GLU A 45 7.46 1.68 -20.84
CA GLU A 45 7.81 0.52 -21.68
C GLU A 45 6.89 0.35 -22.91
N GLY A 46 6.11 1.38 -23.24
CA GLY A 46 5.13 1.37 -24.33
C GLY A 46 5.49 2.21 -25.56
N ASN A 47 6.74 2.68 -25.70
CA ASN A 47 7.16 3.49 -26.85
C ASN A 47 8.31 2.84 -27.65
N SER A 48 8.10 1.61 -28.13
CA SER A 48 8.90 1.10 -29.24
C SER A 48 8.35 1.68 -30.54
N ASN A 49 8.87 2.85 -30.90
CA ASN A 49 8.62 3.51 -32.18
C ASN A 49 9.00 2.54 -33.31
N TYR A 50 8.01 1.93 -33.96
CA TYR A 50 8.15 1.38 -35.30
C TYR A 50 8.36 2.55 -36.26
N ARG A 51 9.60 3.05 -36.34
CA ARG A 51 10.02 3.94 -37.42
C ARG A 51 10.01 3.11 -38.70
N LYS A 52 9.09 3.52 -39.58
CA LYS A 52 8.74 2.98 -40.89
C LYS A 52 9.89 3.10 -41.89
#